data_AF-A0A5C7HW50-F1
#
_entry.id   AF-A0A5C7HW50-F1
#
_cell.length_a   1.000
_cell.length_b   1.000
_cell.length_c   1.000
_cell.angle_alpha   90.00
_cell.angle_beta   90.00
_cell.angle_gamma   90.00
#
_symmetry.space_group_name_H-M   'P 1'
#
loop_
_entity.id
_entity.type
_entity.pdbx_description
1 polymer ?
#
loop_
_entity_poly.entity_id
_entity_poly.type
_entity_poly.pdbx_seq_one_letter_code
_entity_poly.pdbx_strand_id
1 'polypeptide(L)'
;MSALRFSDAAATGLVERPWDVANARLVLEDGSIWKAKSFGASGSQVGEVVFNTSLTGVSVECGLYGPRLEHDIARIISELSSYAGQFVLMTNTHIGNTGINFDDEESRECFLAGLVIRSLSINTSNWRCTDELGKYLVERNIMGIYDVDTRAITRRLRQDGSLIGGLSTEGTKTDEELLEMSRSWDIVAKVIAYDFGIKHNILRRLASCGCKITVVPSTWPASETLKMKPDGVLFSNGPGDSSAVPYAVETVKEILGKVPVFGICMGHQLLGQALGGKTFKMKFGHHEGNHPVRNIRNGRVEISA
;
A
#
# COMPACT_ATOMS: atom_id res chain seq x y z
N MET A 1 -62.47 17.69 -26.59
CA MET A 1 -61.18 17.05 -26.26
C MET A 1 -60.08 18.08 -26.46
N SER A 2 -59.75 18.85 -25.42
CA SER A 2 -58.63 19.81 -25.44
C SER A 2 -57.47 19.24 -24.63
N ALA A 3 -56.32 19.08 -25.27
CA ALA A 3 -55.10 18.57 -24.66
C ALA A 3 -54.57 19.53 -23.59
N LEU A 4 -54.40 19.04 -22.36
CA LEU A 4 -53.67 19.72 -21.31
C LEU A 4 -52.17 19.68 -21.64
N ARG A 5 -51.62 20.85 -21.98
CA ARG A 5 -50.17 21.07 -22.06
C ARG A 5 -49.65 21.26 -20.63
N PHE A 6 -48.79 20.36 -20.16
CA PHE A 6 -47.99 20.61 -18.97
C PHE A 6 -46.87 21.60 -19.35
N SER A 7 -46.90 22.78 -18.74
CA SER A 7 -45.86 23.78 -18.85
C SER A 7 -44.68 23.41 -17.94
N ASP A 8 -43.48 23.35 -18.51
CA ASP A 8 -42.20 23.32 -17.80
C ASP A 8 -42.02 24.62 -16.99
N ALA A 9 -42.53 24.62 -15.76
CA ALA A 9 -42.14 25.59 -14.74
C ALA A 9 -41.11 24.90 -13.84
N ALA A 10 -39.84 25.22 -14.08
CA ALA A 10 -38.70 24.77 -13.30
C ALA A 10 -38.91 25.10 -11.81
N ALA A 11 -39.12 24.06 -11.01
CA ALA A 11 -39.17 24.15 -9.56
C ALA A 11 -37.77 24.41 -9.00
N THR A 12 -37.44 25.68 -8.79
CA THR A 12 -36.38 26.13 -7.90
C THR A 12 -36.75 25.79 -6.45
N GLY A 13 -36.22 24.69 -5.94
CA GLY A 13 -36.47 24.24 -4.56
C GLY A 13 -35.90 22.84 -4.32
N LEU A 14 -34.57 22.68 -4.39
CA LEU A 14 -33.92 21.43 -4.01
C LEU A 14 -33.99 21.29 -2.48
N VAL A 15 -34.90 20.43 -2.03
CA VAL A 15 -34.86 19.81 -0.70
C VAL A 15 -33.48 19.16 -0.54
N GLU A 16 -32.69 19.58 0.45
CA GLU A 16 -31.46 18.88 0.83
C GLU A 16 -31.83 17.43 1.15
N ARG A 17 -31.31 16.50 0.35
CA ARG A 17 -31.55 15.07 0.58
C ARG A 17 -30.82 14.69 1.87
N PRO A 18 -31.45 13.99 2.82
CA PRO A 18 -30.83 13.64 4.11
C PRO A 18 -29.76 12.53 4.02
N TRP A 19 -29.34 12.17 2.80
CA TRP A 19 -28.27 11.21 2.55
C TRP A 19 -27.26 11.83 1.57
N ASP A 20 -25.98 11.75 1.93
CA ASP A 20 -24.90 12.20 1.05
C ASP A 20 -24.90 11.35 -0.22
N VAL A 21 -25.13 12.00 -1.36
CA VAL A 21 -25.24 11.33 -2.66
C VAL A 21 -23.86 10.85 -3.13
N ALA A 22 -22.80 11.59 -2.81
CA ALA A 22 -21.39 11.22 -2.98
C ALA A 22 -20.51 12.10 -2.08
N ASN A 23 -19.76 11.48 -1.17
CA ASN A 23 -18.83 12.16 -0.25
C ASN A 23 -17.35 11.83 -0.54
N ALA A 24 -17.07 11.05 -1.59
CA ALA A 24 -15.72 10.72 -2.01
C ALA A 24 -15.52 10.87 -3.52
N ARG A 25 -14.27 11.07 -3.93
CA ARG A 25 -13.85 11.27 -5.32
C ARG A 25 -12.57 10.51 -5.61
N LEU A 26 -12.54 9.82 -6.75
CA LEU A 26 -11.33 9.26 -7.34
C LEU A 26 -11.03 10.00 -8.64
N VAL A 27 -9.88 10.67 -8.70
CA VAL A 27 -9.42 11.42 -9.88
C VAL A 27 -8.21 10.72 -10.45
N LEU A 28 -8.26 10.31 -11.72
CA LEU A 28 -7.11 9.70 -12.39
C LEU A 28 -6.28 10.75 -13.14
N GLU A 29 -5.01 10.47 -13.38
CA GLU A 29 -4.06 11.35 -14.10
C GLU A 29 -4.56 11.85 -15.46
N ASP A 30 -5.40 11.06 -16.11
CA ASP A 30 -6.01 11.33 -17.41
C ASP A 30 -7.17 12.35 -17.36
N GLY A 31 -7.50 12.84 -16.16
CA GLY A 31 -8.57 13.81 -15.93
C GLY A 31 -9.95 13.18 -15.70
N SER A 32 -10.07 11.85 -15.65
CA SER A 32 -11.33 11.20 -15.31
C SER A 32 -11.64 11.32 -13.82
N ILE A 33 -12.86 11.76 -13.51
CA ILE A 33 -13.33 12.00 -12.13
C ILE A 33 -14.50 11.06 -11.85
N TRP A 34 -14.37 10.27 -10.79
CA TRP A 34 -15.36 9.31 -10.35
C TRP A 34 -15.91 9.71 -8.98
N LYS A 35 -17.20 10.01 -8.92
CA LYS A 35 -17.91 10.29 -7.67
C LYS A 35 -18.27 8.97 -7.00
N ALA A 36 -18.04 8.91 -5.69
CA ALA A 36 -18.16 7.70 -4.89
C ALA A 36 -18.69 8.02 -3.49
N LYS A 37 -18.97 6.97 -2.73
CA LYS A 37 -19.24 7.04 -1.30
C LYS A 37 -18.05 6.49 -0.53
N SER A 38 -17.66 7.12 0.57
CA SER A 38 -16.56 6.69 1.42
C SER A 38 -17.00 5.59 2.40
N PHE A 39 -16.06 4.70 2.70
CA PHE A 39 -16.10 3.78 3.83
C PHE A 39 -14.66 3.58 4.33
N GLY A 40 -14.45 3.18 5.59
CA GLY A 40 -13.09 3.12 6.14
C GLY A 40 -12.58 4.49 6.61
N ALA A 41 -11.27 4.71 6.52
CA ALA A 41 -10.61 5.93 7.00
C ALA A 41 -10.92 7.16 6.13
N SER A 42 -10.91 8.33 6.77
CA SER A 42 -11.08 9.63 6.11
C SER A 42 -9.73 10.27 5.78
N GLY A 43 -9.63 10.93 4.63
CA GLY A 43 -8.45 11.68 4.22
C GLY A 43 -8.31 11.83 2.70
N SER A 44 -7.13 12.25 2.27
CA SER A 44 -6.76 12.27 0.85
C SER A 44 -5.38 11.65 0.64
N GLN A 45 -5.27 10.73 -0.31
CA GLN A 45 -4.01 10.09 -0.69
C GLN A 45 -3.91 9.95 -2.21
N VAL A 46 -2.69 9.69 -2.68
CA VAL A 46 -2.40 9.40 -4.08
C VAL A 46 -1.72 8.04 -4.14
N GLY A 47 -2.07 7.25 -5.15
CA GLY A 47 -1.47 5.94 -5.37
C GLY A 47 -1.75 5.43 -6.77
N GLU A 48 -0.95 4.44 -7.18
CA GLU A 48 -1.19 3.71 -8.42
C GLU A 48 -2.49 2.91 -8.31
N VAL A 49 -3.38 3.06 -9.29
CA VAL A 49 -4.64 2.30 -9.36
C VAL A 49 -4.41 1.01 -10.14
N VAL A 50 -4.61 -0.10 -9.46
CA VAL A 50 -4.51 -1.46 -10.01
C VAL A 50 -5.83 -2.19 -9.85
N PHE A 51 -6.16 -3.11 -10.74
CA PHE A 51 -7.38 -3.91 -10.61
C PHE A 51 -7.08 -5.37 -10.31
N ASN A 52 -7.93 -5.99 -9.51
CA ASN A 52 -7.90 -7.42 -9.24
C ASN A 52 -9.20 -8.08 -9.68
N THR A 53 -9.07 -9.16 -10.47
CA THR A 53 -10.20 -9.86 -11.09
C THR A 53 -10.85 -10.91 -10.21
N SER A 54 -10.44 -11.00 -8.96
CA SER A 54 -10.87 -12.12 -8.10
C SER A 54 -12.30 -11.94 -7.62
N LEU A 55 -13.06 -13.02 -7.77
CA LEU A 55 -14.50 -13.05 -7.53
C LEU A 55 -14.84 -13.41 -6.08
N THR A 56 -13.94 -14.07 -5.38
CA THR A 56 -14.04 -14.41 -3.96
C THR A 56 -12.79 -13.92 -3.23
N GLY A 57 -12.86 -13.82 -1.90
CA GLY A 57 -11.75 -13.31 -1.09
C GLY A 57 -11.82 -11.81 -0.77
N VAL A 58 -13.01 -11.20 -0.83
CA VAL A 58 -13.29 -9.95 -0.11
C VAL A 58 -14.23 -10.16 1.07
N SER A 59 -13.91 -11.23 1.77
CA SER A 59 -13.69 -11.25 3.20
C SER A 59 -12.44 -12.07 3.42
N VAL A 60 -11.73 -11.70 4.46
CA VAL A 60 -10.61 -12.42 5.04
C VAL A 60 -11.26 -13.75 5.47
N GLU A 61 -11.18 -14.76 4.59
CA GLU A 61 -11.57 -16.15 4.82
C GLU A 61 -10.69 -17.15 4.04
N CYS A 62 -9.86 -17.89 4.80
CA CYS A 62 -8.86 -18.91 4.49
C CYS A 62 -9.35 -20.17 5.24
N GLY A 63 -9.75 -21.22 4.55
CA GLY A 63 -10.30 -22.42 5.20
C GLY A 63 -9.22 -23.23 5.94
N LEU A 64 -9.40 -23.45 7.25
CA LEU A 64 -8.83 -24.63 7.92
C LEU A 64 -9.69 -25.86 7.57
N TYR A 65 -9.18 -26.78 6.75
CA TYR A 65 -9.29 -28.23 6.97
C TYR A 65 -8.20 -28.96 6.15
N GLY A 66 -7.68 -30.04 6.75
CA GLY A 66 -6.47 -30.75 6.34
C GLY A 66 -6.49 -31.46 4.96
N PRO A 67 -5.45 -32.27 4.70
CA PRO A 67 -4.90 -32.49 3.36
C PRO A 67 -5.82 -33.36 2.52
N ARG A 68 -6.50 -32.76 1.53
CA ARG A 68 -6.99 -33.44 0.34
C ARG A 68 -7.44 -32.44 -0.73
N LEU A 69 -6.64 -32.39 -1.78
CA LEU A 69 -7.00 -32.17 -3.19
C LEU A 69 -7.71 -30.85 -3.58
N GLU A 70 -6.96 -30.11 -4.42
CA GLU A 70 -7.41 -29.24 -5.53
C GLU A 70 -7.63 -27.74 -5.25
N HIS A 71 -6.59 -26.98 -5.61
CA HIS A 71 -6.57 -25.62 -6.19
C HIS A 71 -7.19 -24.43 -5.43
N ASP A 72 -6.26 -23.60 -4.92
CA ASP A 72 -6.29 -22.12 -4.83
C ASP A 72 -7.20 -21.40 -3.79
N ILE A 73 -6.83 -20.13 -3.56
CA ILE A 73 -7.69 -18.98 -3.16
C ILE A 73 -7.67 -18.56 -1.66
N ALA A 74 -6.49 -18.19 -1.16
CA ALA A 74 -6.26 -17.36 0.05
C ALA A 74 -5.57 -16.01 -0.29
N ARG A 75 -5.81 -15.48 -1.49
CA ARG A 75 -4.69 -14.89 -2.27
C ARG A 75 -4.74 -13.38 -2.54
N ILE A 76 -5.85 -12.68 -2.34
CA ILE A 76 -5.99 -11.33 -2.96
C ILE A 76 -5.82 -10.17 -1.99
N ILE A 77 -6.46 -10.23 -0.83
CA ILE A 77 -6.36 -9.16 0.17
C ILE A 77 -5.18 -9.36 1.10
N SER A 78 -4.47 -10.50 1.00
CA SER A 78 -3.26 -10.73 1.78
C SER A 78 -2.01 -11.07 0.96
N GLU A 79 -2.08 -10.92 -0.37
CA GLU A 79 -0.92 -10.60 -1.22
C GLU A 79 -0.42 -9.14 -1.01
N LEU A 80 -0.73 -8.52 0.14
CA LEU A 80 -0.44 -7.14 0.54
C LEU A 80 1.05 -6.75 0.58
N SER A 81 1.97 -7.69 0.34
CA SER A 81 3.34 -7.33 0.01
C SER A 81 3.47 -6.62 -1.34
N SER A 82 2.57 -6.93 -2.29
CA SER A 82 2.64 -6.46 -3.68
C SER A 82 1.85 -5.16 -3.92
N TYR A 83 0.82 -4.89 -3.10
CA TYR A 83 -0.08 -3.72 -3.26
C TYR A 83 0.27 -2.52 -2.36
N ALA A 84 1.49 -2.47 -1.82
CA ALA A 84 1.89 -1.45 -0.87
C ALA A 84 1.85 -0.05 -1.50
N GLY A 85 0.99 0.83 -0.98
CA GLY A 85 0.82 2.19 -1.52
C GLY A 85 -0.08 2.26 -2.76
N GLN A 86 -0.75 1.17 -3.14
CA GLN A 86 -1.63 1.12 -4.31
C GLN A 86 -3.11 1.18 -3.93
N PHE A 87 -3.92 1.68 -4.86
CA PHE A 87 -5.38 1.62 -4.81
C PHE A 87 -5.84 0.38 -5.56
N VAL A 88 -6.36 -0.61 -4.82
CA VAL A 88 -6.85 -1.85 -5.43
C VAL A 88 -8.32 -1.71 -5.75
N LEU A 89 -8.63 -1.86 -7.03
CA LEU A 89 -9.98 -1.93 -7.56
C LEU A 89 -10.43 -3.38 -7.73
N MET A 90 -11.53 -3.75 -7.09
CA MET A 90 -12.09 -5.09 -7.25
C MET A 90 -13.07 -5.11 -8.42
N THR A 91 -12.92 -6.09 -9.32
CA THR A 91 -13.90 -6.28 -10.40
C THR A 91 -15.18 -6.95 -9.92
N ASN A 92 -15.13 -7.69 -8.81
CA ASN A 92 -16.33 -8.22 -8.18
C ASN A 92 -17.21 -7.06 -7.68
N THR A 93 -18.50 -7.13 -7.98
CA THR A 93 -19.44 -6.07 -7.67
C THR A 93 -19.79 -6.00 -6.19
N HIS A 94 -19.92 -7.15 -5.52
CA HIS A 94 -20.34 -7.24 -4.13
C HIS A 94 -19.19 -7.64 -3.23
N ILE A 95 -18.84 -6.73 -2.33
CA ILE A 95 -17.65 -6.79 -1.51
C ILE A 95 -18.05 -6.63 -0.03
N GLY A 96 -17.49 -7.46 0.86
CA GLY A 96 -17.77 -7.42 2.31
C GLY A 96 -18.96 -8.26 2.76
N ASN A 97 -19.51 -9.13 1.91
CA ASN A 97 -20.62 -10.02 2.24
C ASN A 97 -20.30 -11.02 3.36
N THR A 98 -19.03 -11.46 3.43
CA THR A 98 -18.57 -12.48 4.36
C THR A 98 -17.82 -11.90 5.58
N GLY A 99 -17.74 -10.57 5.71
CA GLY A 99 -17.09 -9.89 6.84
C GLY A 99 -15.57 -9.88 6.80
N ILE A 100 -14.96 -9.99 7.97
CA ILE A 100 -13.54 -10.18 8.19
C ILE A 100 -13.39 -11.22 9.29
N ASN A 101 -12.42 -12.11 9.17
CA ASN A 101 -11.96 -13.01 10.22
C ASN A 101 -10.45 -12.86 10.38
N PHE A 102 -9.93 -12.95 11.60
CA PHE A 102 -8.51 -12.77 11.88
C PHE A 102 -7.65 -13.99 11.50
N ASP A 103 -8.24 -15.20 11.41
CA ASP A 103 -7.48 -16.40 11.02
C ASP A 103 -6.98 -16.35 9.57
N ASP A 104 -7.55 -15.44 8.78
CA ASP A 104 -7.38 -15.40 7.33
C ASP A 104 -6.48 -14.25 6.90
N GLU A 105 -5.90 -13.57 7.89
CA GLU A 105 -4.85 -12.58 7.70
C GLU A 105 -3.52 -13.29 7.40
N GLU A 106 -3.07 -13.25 6.14
CA GLU A 106 -1.71 -13.72 5.79
C GLU A 106 -0.62 -12.72 6.24
N SER A 107 -0.99 -11.57 6.79
CA SER A 107 -0.04 -10.63 7.37
C SER A 107 -0.63 -9.82 8.52
N ARG A 108 0.24 -9.45 9.47
CA ARG A 108 -0.15 -8.74 10.71
C ARG A 108 -0.75 -7.34 10.49
N GLU A 109 -0.56 -6.76 9.30
CA GLU A 109 -0.87 -5.36 8.95
C GLU A 109 -1.45 -5.31 7.53
N CYS A 110 -2.34 -4.36 7.25
CA CYS A 110 -2.87 -4.15 5.90
C CYS A 110 -2.14 -2.98 5.22
N PHE A 111 -1.60 -3.21 4.03
CA PHE A 111 -0.69 -2.29 3.32
C PHE A 111 -1.31 -1.57 2.12
N LEU A 112 -2.60 -1.80 1.92
CA LEU A 112 -3.39 -1.14 0.90
C LEU A 112 -3.47 0.36 1.20
N ALA A 113 -3.24 1.22 0.21
CA ALA A 113 -3.52 2.65 0.38
C ALA A 113 -5.03 2.94 0.29
N GLY A 114 -5.74 2.18 -0.55
CA GLY A 114 -7.18 2.26 -0.61
C GLY A 114 -7.88 1.19 -1.43
N LEU A 115 -9.16 0.98 -1.14
CA LEU A 115 -10.00 -0.05 -1.74
C LEU A 115 -11.10 0.60 -2.59
N VAL A 116 -11.21 0.20 -3.86
CA VAL A 116 -12.21 0.72 -4.80
C VAL A 116 -13.18 -0.39 -5.23
N ILE A 117 -14.46 -0.22 -4.93
CA ILE A 117 -15.48 -1.28 -5.13
C ILE A 117 -16.76 -0.73 -5.76
N ARG A 118 -17.57 -1.63 -6.35
CA ARG A 118 -18.86 -1.24 -6.94
C ARG A 118 -19.96 -1.13 -5.88
N SER A 119 -20.08 -2.12 -5.01
CA SER A 119 -21.10 -2.19 -3.96
C SER A 119 -20.51 -2.80 -2.69
N LEU A 120 -20.62 -2.05 -1.59
CA LEU A 120 -20.40 -2.59 -0.26
C LEU A 120 -21.65 -3.36 0.18
N SER A 121 -21.46 -4.54 0.78
CA SER A 121 -22.57 -5.29 1.39
C SER A 121 -23.10 -4.54 2.61
N ILE A 122 -24.42 -4.36 2.68
CA ILE A 122 -25.09 -3.67 3.81
C ILE A 122 -24.96 -4.52 5.08
N ASN A 123 -25.14 -5.83 4.94
CA ASN A 123 -25.03 -6.79 6.02
C ASN A 123 -23.96 -7.82 5.69
N THR A 124 -23.26 -8.22 6.74
CA THR A 124 -22.32 -9.32 6.71
C THR A 124 -23.00 -10.60 7.18
N SER A 125 -22.82 -11.70 6.47
CA SER A 125 -23.39 -13.00 6.85
C SER A 125 -22.41 -14.13 6.56
N ASN A 126 -21.58 -14.45 7.57
CA ASN A 126 -20.70 -15.60 7.56
C ASN A 126 -20.51 -16.10 9.00
N TRP A 127 -20.47 -17.41 9.19
CA TRP A 127 -20.26 -18.02 10.51
C TRP A 127 -18.87 -17.74 11.08
N ARG A 128 -17.87 -17.46 10.23
CA ARG A 128 -16.50 -17.07 10.61
C ARG A 128 -16.31 -15.58 10.79
N CYS A 129 -17.30 -14.76 10.45
CA CYS A 129 -17.16 -13.31 10.56
C CYS A 129 -16.94 -12.89 12.02
N THR A 130 -15.83 -12.20 12.28
CA THR A 130 -15.54 -11.55 13.56
C THR A 130 -15.80 -10.05 13.52
N ASP A 131 -15.62 -9.41 12.36
CA ASP A 131 -15.82 -7.96 12.21
C ASP A 131 -16.32 -7.56 10.82
N GLU A 132 -16.83 -6.34 10.69
CA GLU A 132 -17.26 -5.75 9.42
C GLU A 132 -16.09 -5.15 8.64
N LEU A 133 -16.14 -5.24 7.31
CA LEU A 133 -15.09 -4.71 6.43
C LEU A 133 -14.84 -3.20 6.65
N GLY A 134 -15.90 -2.41 6.85
CA GLY A 134 -15.75 -0.98 7.09
C GLY A 134 -14.98 -0.66 8.37
N LYS A 135 -15.30 -1.35 9.46
CA LYS A 135 -14.64 -1.19 10.76
C LYS A 135 -13.16 -1.62 10.69
N TYR A 136 -12.89 -2.74 10.03
CA TYR A 136 -11.53 -3.22 9.79
C TYR A 136 -10.65 -2.19 9.06
N LEU A 137 -11.19 -1.52 8.04
CA LEU A 137 -10.44 -0.49 7.31
C LEU A 137 -10.20 0.78 8.15
N VAL A 138 -11.15 1.17 9.01
CA VAL A 138 -10.97 2.29 9.94
C VAL A 138 -9.84 2.00 10.93
N GLU A 139 -9.84 0.81 11.55
CA GLU A 139 -8.83 0.41 12.54
C GLU A 139 -7.41 0.41 11.97
N ARG A 140 -7.27 0.13 10.66
CA ARG A 140 -5.99 0.09 9.94
C ARG A 140 -5.66 1.37 9.17
N ASN A 141 -6.48 2.41 9.30
CA ASN A 141 -6.32 3.71 8.63
C ASN A 141 -6.26 3.59 7.08
N ILE A 142 -7.13 2.77 6.50
CA ILE A 142 -7.21 2.52 5.05
C ILE A 142 -8.49 3.13 4.49
N MET A 143 -8.35 3.84 3.37
CA MET A 143 -9.48 4.51 2.72
C MET A 143 -10.22 3.55 1.80
N GLY A 144 -11.54 3.54 1.86
CA GLY A 144 -12.40 2.77 0.96
C GLY A 144 -13.36 3.69 0.22
N ILE A 145 -13.61 3.39 -1.06
CA ILE A 145 -14.70 3.99 -1.82
C ILE A 145 -15.57 2.95 -2.52
N TYR A 146 -16.88 3.18 -2.48
CA TYR A 146 -17.89 2.34 -3.11
C TYR A 146 -18.86 3.16 -3.97
N ASP A 147 -19.73 2.48 -4.72
CA ASP A 147 -20.66 3.08 -5.69
C ASP A 147 -19.99 3.66 -6.95
N VAL A 148 -18.83 3.09 -7.33
CA VAL A 148 -18.09 3.48 -8.54
C VAL A 148 -18.25 2.44 -9.64
N ASP A 149 -18.29 2.86 -10.91
CA ASP A 149 -18.25 1.94 -12.05
C ASP A 149 -16.86 1.31 -12.20
N THR A 150 -16.62 0.26 -11.42
CA THR A 150 -15.37 -0.49 -11.42
C THR A 150 -15.06 -1.12 -12.77
N ARG A 151 -16.08 -1.44 -13.58
CA ARG A 151 -15.89 -2.01 -14.92
C ARG A 151 -15.39 -0.97 -15.90
N ALA A 152 -15.91 0.25 -15.85
CA ALA A 152 -15.43 1.35 -16.68
C ALA A 152 -13.96 1.69 -16.36
N ILE A 153 -13.61 1.78 -15.07
CA ILE A 153 -12.22 2.01 -14.65
C ILE A 153 -11.31 0.85 -15.08
N THR A 154 -11.73 -0.40 -14.89
CA THR A 154 -10.94 -1.57 -15.31
C THR A 154 -10.66 -1.58 -16.81
N ARG A 155 -11.67 -1.21 -17.63
CA ARG A 155 -11.48 -1.11 -19.09
C ARG A 155 -10.44 -0.06 -19.45
N ARG A 156 -10.43 1.06 -18.72
CA ARG A 156 -9.50 2.17 -18.92
C ARG A 156 -8.08 1.78 -18.53
N LEU A 157 -7.90 1.21 -17.34
CA LEU A 157 -6.61 0.66 -16.89
C LEU A 157 -6.05 -0.41 -17.85
N ARG A 158 -6.92 -1.17 -18.53
CA ARG A 158 -6.49 -2.15 -19.54
C ARG A 158 -6.04 -1.52 -20.87
N GLN A 159 -6.59 -0.35 -21.22
CA GLN A 159 -6.26 0.37 -22.46
C GLN A 159 -5.01 1.23 -22.28
N ASP A 160 -4.96 1.97 -21.18
CA ASP A 160 -3.96 3.02 -20.94
C ASP A 160 -2.82 2.55 -20.01
N GLY A 161 -2.98 1.40 -19.33
CA GLY A 161 -2.05 0.88 -18.33
C GLY A 161 -2.43 1.26 -16.90
N SER A 162 -1.56 0.97 -15.93
CA SER A 162 -1.73 1.47 -14.56
C SER A 162 -1.72 3.00 -14.56
N LEU A 163 -2.79 3.61 -14.03
CA LEU A 163 -2.92 5.06 -13.92
C LEU A 163 -2.74 5.48 -12.47
N ILE A 164 -2.21 6.67 -12.24
CA ILE A 164 -2.18 7.24 -10.89
C ILE A 164 -3.53 7.84 -10.56
N GLY A 165 -4.05 7.49 -9.39
CA GLY A 165 -5.27 8.03 -8.82
C GLY A 165 -4.98 8.90 -7.60
N GLY A 166 -5.65 10.05 -7.52
CA GLY A 166 -5.87 10.80 -6.29
C GLY A 166 -7.23 10.42 -5.70
N LEU A 167 -7.23 9.88 -4.48
CA LEU A 167 -8.42 9.51 -3.74
C LEU A 167 -8.64 10.53 -2.62
N SER A 168 -9.83 11.13 -2.56
CA SER A 168 -10.24 11.98 -1.44
C SER A 168 -11.61 11.58 -0.93
N THR A 169 -11.69 11.31 0.37
CA THR A 169 -12.95 11.06 1.09
C THR A 169 -13.44 12.28 1.87
N GLU A 170 -12.71 13.41 1.75
CA GLU A 170 -13.06 14.70 2.33
C GLU A 170 -13.32 15.75 1.24
N GLY A 171 -14.17 16.72 1.56
CA GLY A 171 -14.48 17.90 0.72
C GLY A 171 -13.42 18.99 0.76
N THR A 172 -12.28 18.76 1.43
CA THR A 172 -11.24 19.75 1.69
C THR A 172 -10.41 20.11 0.46
N LYS A 173 -10.30 19.20 -0.53
CA LYS A 173 -9.53 19.41 -1.77
C LYS A 173 -10.43 19.56 -2.99
N THR A 174 -10.01 20.42 -3.92
CA THR A 174 -10.65 20.60 -5.23
C THR A 174 -10.27 19.47 -6.20
N ASP A 175 -11.05 19.31 -7.27
CA ASP A 175 -10.80 18.27 -8.28
C ASP A 175 -9.49 18.56 -9.03
N GLU A 176 -9.18 19.84 -9.24
CA GLU A 176 -7.95 20.32 -9.85
C GLU A 176 -6.70 20.01 -9.01
N GLU A 177 -6.77 20.22 -7.70
CA GLU A 177 -5.67 19.86 -6.78
C GLU A 177 -5.42 18.34 -6.78
N LEU A 178 -6.47 17.52 -6.83
CA LEU A 178 -6.32 16.06 -6.90
C LEU A 178 -5.72 15.61 -8.24
N LEU A 179 -6.06 16.29 -9.33
CA LEU A 179 -5.47 16.04 -10.64
C LEU A 179 -4.00 16.46 -10.72
N GLU A 180 -3.65 17.59 -10.09
CA GLU A 180 -2.25 18.02 -9.99
C GLU A 180 -1.45 17.05 -9.11
N MET A 181 -2.05 16.58 -8.02
CA MET A 181 -1.47 15.55 -7.15
C MET A 181 -1.28 14.21 -7.87
N SER A 182 -2.20 13.79 -8.74
CA SER A 182 -2.04 12.54 -9.52
C SER A 182 -1.01 12.68 -10.64
N ARG A 183 -0.95 13.84 -11.32
CA ARG A 183 0.05 14.11 -12.38
C ARG A 183 1.46 14.34 -11.85
N SER A 184 1.60 14.84 -10.62
CA SER A 184 2.89 15.06 -9.96
C SER A 184 3.39 13.85 -9.19
N TRP A 185 2.61 12.76 -9.13
CA TRP A 185 3.03 11.50 -8.57
C TRP A 185 3.95 10.77 -9.55
N ASP A 186 5.21 11.20 -9.55
CA ASP A 186 6.27 10.48 -10.22
C ASP A 186 6.81 9.39 -9.28
N ILE A 187 7.48 8.39 -9.85
CA ILE A 187 8.31 7.48 -9.04
C ILE A 187 9.35 8.35 -8.36
N VAL A 188 9.19 8.56 -7.04
CA VAL A 188 9.99 9.51 -6.27
C VAL A 188 11.48 9.15 -6.32
N ALA A 189 11.77 7.85 -6.38
CA ALA A 189 13.12 7.33 -6.50
C ALA A 189 13.14 5.86 -6.93
N LYS A 190 14.11 5.48 -7.77
CA LYS A 190 14.47 4.08 -8.03
C LYS A 190 15.45 3.59 -6.97
N VAL A 191 15.01 2.66 -6.12
CA VAL A 191 15.82 2.11 -5.03
C VAL A 191 16.21 0.67 -5.34
N ILE A 192 17.49 0.33 -5.19
CA ILE A 192 17.94 -1.07 -5.26
C ILE A 192 18.14 -1.58 -3.83
N ALA A 193 17.46 -2.67 -3.48
CA ALA A 193 17.52 -3.29 -2.17
C ALA A 193 18.28 -4.62 -2.22
N TYR A 194 19.40 -4.70 -1.49
CA TYR A 194 20.13 -5.95 -1.30
C TYR A 194 19.45 -6.82 -0.26
N ASP A 195 19.12 -8.06 -0.64
CA ASP A 195 18.44 -9.02 0.23
C ASP A 195 19.45 -9.87 1.03
N PHE A 196 19.58 -9.55 2.32
CA PHE A 196 20.27 -10.38 3.32
C PHE A 196 19.29 -11.15 4.22
N GLY A 197 18.01 -11.23 3.86
CA GLY A 197 16.91 -11.65 4.72
C GLY A 197 15.95 -10.49 5.01
N ILE A 198 15.64 -9.70 3.97
CA ILE A 198 14.86 -8.48 4.06
C ILE A 198 13.48 -8.71 4.66
N LYS A 199 13.09 -7.90 5.64
CA LYS A 199 11.71 -7.84 6.11
C LYS A 199 10.86 -7.11 5.08
N HIS A 200 9.77 -7.73 4.65
CA HIS A 200 8.80 -7.14 3.71
C HIS A 200 8.33 -5.72 4.13
N ASN A 201 8.22 -5.44 5.43
CA ASN A 201 7.82 -4.11 5.91
C ASN A 201 8.74 -2.97 5.44
N ILE A 202 10.03 -3.26 5.23
CA ILE A 202 10.99 -2.27 4.72
C ILE A 202 10.66 -1.89 3.28
N LEU A 203 10.40 -2.90 2.44
CA LEU A 203 9.98 -2.70 1.05
C LEU A 203 8.67 -1.93 0.98
N ARG A 204 7.72 -2.28 1.85
CA ARG A 204 6.40 -1.63 1.93
C ARG A 204 6.51 -0.16 2.32
N ARG A 205 7.35 0.19 3.30
CA ARG A 205 7.59 1.59 3.67
C ARG A 205 8.22 2.39 2.53
N LEU A 206 9.19 1.81 1.83
CA LEU A 206 9.78 2.47 0.65
C LEU A 206 8.75 2.66 -0.48
N ALA A 207 7.92 1.65 -0.75
CA ALA A 207 6.87 1.75 -1.77
C ALA A 207 5.82 2.80 -1.41
N SER A 208 5.44 2.91 -0.13
CA SER A 208 4.52 3.95 0.36
C SER A 208 5.09 5.37 0.22
N CYS A 209 6.41 5.52 0.10
CA CYS A 209 7.06 6.78 -0.23
C CYS A 209 7.15 7.05 -1.74
N GLY A 210 6.53 6.21 -2.58
CA GLY A 210 6.59 6.33 -4.04
C GLY A 210 7.88 5.78 -4.67
N CYS A 211 8.70 5.02 -3.91
CA CYS A 211 9.93 4.45 -4.46
C CYS A 211 9.65 3.20 -5.29
N LYS A 212 10.24 3.12 -6.49
CA LYS A 212 10.27 1.87 -7.27
C LYS A 212 11.45 1.03 -6.78
N ILE A 213 11.15 -0.08 -6.09
CA ILE A 213 12.19 -0.94 -5.51
C ILE A 213 12.52 -2.12 -6.43
N THR A 214 13.81 -2.37 -6.64
CA THR A 214 14.32 -3.61 -7.26
C THR A 214 15.12 -4.39 -6.22
N VAL A 215 14.67 -5.60 -5.89
CA VAL A 215 15.36 -6.46 -4.93
C VAL A 215 16.41 -7.29 -5.66
N VAL A 216 17.65 -7.31 -5.14
CA VAL A 216 18.76 -8.08 -5.69
C VAL A 216 19.33 -9.03 -4.62
N PRO A 217 19.88 -10.20 -5.01
CA PRO A 217 20.53 -11.10 -4.08
C PRO A 217 21.68 -10.44 -3.30
N SER A 218 21.99 -10.95 -2.11
CA SER A 218 23.13 -10.47 -1.29
C SER A 218 24.48 -10.44 -2.04
N THR A 219 24.69 -11.37 -2.97
CA THR A 219 25.92 -11.52 -3.76
C THR A 219 25.95 -10.69 -5.04
N TRP A 220 24.92 -9.86 -5.27
CA TRP A 220 24.81 -9.09 -6.50
C TRP A 220 25.95 -8.07 -6.66
N PRO A 221 26.68 -8.03 -7.78
CA PRO A 221 27.84 -7.14 -7.93
C PRO A 221 27.46 -5.65 -7.87
N ALA A 222 28.28 -4.84 -7.20
CA ALA A 222 28.09 -3.39 -7.14
C ALA A 222 28.10 -2.74 -8.53
N SER A 223 28.90 -3.26 -9.46
CA SER A 223 28.95 -2.80 -10.85
C SER A 223 27.61 -2.92 -11.57
N GLU A 224 26.88 -4.03 -11.39
CA GLU A 224 25.54 -4.23 -11.95
C GLU A 224 24.50 -3.32 -11.27
N THR A 225 24.61 -3.12 -9.96
CA THR A 225 23.78 -2.15 -9.23
C THR A 225 23.93 -0.74 -9.79
N LEU A 226 25.15 -0.29 -10.04
CA LEU A 226 25.41 1.06 -10.57
C LEU A 226 24.96 1.21 -12.03
N LYS A 227 25.05 0.16 -12.85
CA LYS A 227 24.54 0.16 -14.23
C LYS A 227 23.04 0.40 -14.30
N MET A 228 22.30 -0.03 -13.29
CA MET A 228 20.86 0.19 -13.20
C MET A 228 20.49 1.65 -12.88
N LYS A 229 21.45 2.54 -12.64
CA LYS A 229 21.28 3.96 -12.31
C LYS A 229 20.22 4.18 -11.21
N PRO A 230 20.46 3.64 -9.99
CA PRO A 230 19.55 3.86 -8.87
C PRO A 230 19.70 5.27 -8.31
N ASP A 231 18.58 5.82 -7.82
CA ASP A 231 18.55 7.05 -7.03
C ASP A 231 18.97 6.80 -5.57
N GLY A 232 18.92 5.54 -5.12
CA GLY A 232 19.44 5.12 -3.82
C GLY A 232 19.61 3.60 -3.70
N VAL A 233 20.45 3.19 -2.74
CA VAL A 233 20.68 1.77 -2.43
C VAL A 233 20.35 1.49 -0.97
N LEU A 234 19.54 0.47 -0.74
CA LEU A 234 19.20 -0.06 0.57
C LEU A 234 19.97 -1.37 0.82
N PHE A 235 20.67 -1.45 1.95
CA PHE A 235 21.17 -2.71 2.49
C PHE A 235 20.24 -3.19 3.62
N SER A 236 19.59 -4.34 3.41
CA SER A 236 18.53 -4.82 4.30
C SER A 236 19.05 -5.30 5.66
N ASN A 237 18.11 -5.66 6.54
CA ASN A 237 18.40 -6.52 7.67
C ASN A 237 18.78 -7.93 7.21
N GLY A 238 19.37 -8.72 8.11
CA GLY A 238 19.69 -10.11 7.86
C GLY A 238 20.08 -10.85 9.14
N PRO A 239 20.09 -12.20 9.13
CA PRO A 239 20.48 -13.00 10.26
C PRO A 239 22.01 -13.08 10.38
N GLY A 240 22.49 -13.32 11.60
CA GLY A 240 23.90 -13.60 11.85
C GLY A 240 24.78 -12.36 12.00
N ASP A 241 26.09 -12.54 11.80
CA ASP A 241 27.11 -11.51 12.00
C ASP A 241 27.61 -11.00 10.65
N SER A 242 27.55 -9.69 10.44
CA SER A 242 28.15 -8.98 9.30
C SER A 242 29.63 -9.33 9.05
N SER A 243 30.36 -9.70 10.10
CA SER A 243 31.77 -10.11 10.03
C SER A 243 31.98 -11.41 9.23
N ALA A 244 30.92 -12.21 9.04
CA ALA A 244 30.95 -13.44 8.26
C ALA A 244 30.68 -13.24 6.76
N VAL A 245 30.37 -12.01 6.32
CA VAL A 245 30.06 -11.68 4.92
C VAL A 245 30.96 -10.57 4.37
N PRO A 246 32.29 -10.80 4.27
CA PRO A 246 33.24 -9.78 3.81
C PRO A 246 32.94 -9.28 2.40
N TYR A 247 32.35 -10.12 1.53
CA TYR A 247 31.93 -9.72 0.19
C TYR A 247 30.91 -8.57 0.22
N ALA A 248 30.00 -8.56 1.21
CA ALA A 248 28.97 -7.54 1.33
C ALA A 248 29.56 -6.18 1.74
N VAL A 249 30.60 -6.20 2.59
CA VAL A 249 31.33 -4.99 2.99
C VAL A 249 32.05 -4.36 1.80
N GLU A 250 32.68 -5.17 0.94
CA GLU A 250 33.32 -4.68 -0.28
C GLU A 250 32.30 -4.08 -1.26
N THR A 251 31.16 -4.75 -1.48
CA THR A 251 30.05 -4.19 -2.27
C THR A 251 29.58 -2.84 -1.74
N VAL A 252 29.43 -2.70 -0.42
CA VAL A 252 29.03 -1.43 0.21
C VAL A 252 30.08 -0.35 -0.04
N LYS A 253 31.37 -0.64 0.13
CA LYS A 253 32.47 0.31 -0.14
C LYS A 253 32.47 0.79 -1.59
N GLU A 254 32.20 -0.10 -2.54
CA GLU A 254 32.16 0.26 -3.97
C GLU A 254 30.99 1.18 -4.33
N ILE A 255 29.89 1.11 -3.59
CA ILE A 255 28.67 1.92 -3.82
C ILE A 255 28.72 3.24 -3.03
N LEU A 256 29.38 3.24 -1.86
CA LEU A 256 29.46 4.39 -0.97
C LEU A 256 30.05 5.62 -1.67
N GLY A 257 29.38 6.76 -1.55
CA GLY A 257 29.81 8.03 -2.16
C GLY A 257 29.41 8.21 -3.63
N LYS A 258 28.83 7.19 -4.28
CA LYS A 258 28.29 7.30 -5.65
C LYS A 258 26.79 7.59 -5.68
N VAL A 259 26.04 6.98 -4.76
CA VAL A 259 24.58 7.14 -4.60
C VAL A 259 24.24 7.21 -3.11
N PRO A 260 23.10 7.80 -2.72
CA PRO A 260 22.60 7.72 -1.36
C PRO A 260 22.47 6.26 -0.89
N VAL A 261 23.00 5.97 0.29
CA VAL A 261 22.98 4.61 0.86
C VAL A 261 22.26 4.63 2.20
N PHE A 262 21.35 3.67 2.40
CA PHE A 262 20.65 3.46 3.65
C PHE A 262 20.82 2.00 4.10
N GLY A 263 21.05 1.77 5.39
CA GLY A 263 21.28 0.43 5.94
C GLY A 263 20.49 0.20 7.22
N ILE A 264 19.83 -0.95 7.31
CA ILE A 264 18.98 -1.32 8.45
C ILE A 264 19.55 -2.57 9.13
N CYS A 265 19.73 -2.51 10.46
CA CYS A 265 20.23 -3.63 11.27
C CYS A 265 21.57 -4.18 10.73
N MET A 266 21.58 -5.33 10.04
CA MET A 266 22.78 -5.85 9.38
C MET A 266 23.35 -4.85 8.36
N GLY A 267 22.52 -4.19 7.55
CA GLY A 267 22.98 -3.13 6.64
C GLY A 267 23.66 -1.95 7.36
N HIS A 268 23.23 -1.62 8.58
CA HIS A 268 23.91 -0.62 9.41
C HIS A 268 25.29 -1.09 9.85
N GLN A 269 25.42 -2.36 10.25
CA GLN A 269 26.71 -2.95 10.62
C GLN A 269 27.69 -2.98 9.44
N LEU A 270 27.20 -3.39 8.26
CA LEU A 270 27.99 -3.41 7.03
C LEU A 270 28.49 -2.02 6.64
N LEU A 271 27.64 -0.99 6.76
CA LEU A 271 28.04 0.41 6.56
C LEU A 271 29.12 0.84 7.56
N GLY A 272 28.94 0.48 8.83
CA GLY A 272 29.94 0.74 9.87
C GLY A 272 31.29 0.11 9.54
N GLN A 273 31.32 -1.15 9.12
CA GLN A 273 32.54 -1.86 8.71
C GLN A 273 33.17 -1.27 7.44
N ALA A 274 32.35 -0.91 6.45
CA ALA A 274 32.82 -0.27 5.21
C ALA A 274 33.54 1.06 5.48
N LEU A 275 33.10 1.79 6.52
CA LEU A 275 33.70 3.03 7.01
C LEU A 275 34.88 2.83 7.98
N GLY A 276 35.32 1.58 8.21
CA GLY A 276 36.45 1.24 9.10
C GLY A 276 36.07 1.00 10.56
N GLY A 277 34.77 0.93 10.87
CA GLY A 277 34.27 0.53 12.18
C GLY A 277 34.48 -0.97 12.48
N LYS A 278 34.33 -1.33 13.75
CA LYS A 278 34.43 -2.72 14.23
C LYS A 278 33.10 -3.18 14.80
N THR A 279 32.79 -4.45 14.58
CA THR A 279 31.63 -5.13 15.13
C THR A 279 32.07 -6.06 16.25
N PHE A 280 31.18 -6.30 17.21
CA PHE A 280 31.41 -7.28 18.28
C PHE A 280 30.09 -7.94 18.64
N LYS A 281 30.17 -9.19 19.12
CA LYS A 281 28.98 -9.92 19.58
C LYS A 281 28.57 -9.41 20.96
N MET A 282 27.34 -8.94 21.07
CA MET A 282 26.75 -8.53 22.35
C MET A 282 26.50 -9.73 23.26
N LYS A 283 26.45 -9.50 24.58
CA LYS A 283 26.20 -10.56 25.58
C LYS A 283 24.83 -11.22 25.41
N PHE A 284 23.78 -10.43 25.16
CA PHE A 284 22.40 -10.91 24.99
C PHE A 284 21.62 -10.22 23.85
N GLY A 285 22.24 -9.23 23.15
CA GLY A 285 21.61 -8.49 22.06
C GLY A 285 20.41 -7.63 22.51
N HIS A 286 19.74 -6.99 21.56
CA HIS A 286 18.49 -6.24 21.80
C HIS A 286 17.36 -6.89 20.98
N HIS A 287 16.32 -7.39 21.65
CA HIS A 287 15.24 -8.19 21.04
C HIS A 287 13.88 -7.78 21.60
N GLU A 288 13.47 -6.53 21.38
CA GLU A 288 12.29 -5.97 22.06
C GLU A 288 11.64 -4.83 21.26
N GLY A 289 10.35 -4.61 21.54
CA GLY A 289 9.50 -3.63 20.86
C GLY A 289 9.44 -2.26 21.54
N ASN A 290 10.27 -2.03 22.56
CA ASN A 290 10.15 -0.91 23.50
C ASN A 290 11.51 -0.25 23.80
N HIS A 291 12.52 -0.48 22.97
CA HIS A 291 13.87 0.02 23.22
C HIS A 291 13.92 1.54 22.97
N PRO A 292 14.29 2.38 23.96
CA PRO A 292 14.40 3.81 23.75
C PRO A 292 15.70 4.14 23.01
N VAL A 293 15.59 4.82 21.88
CA VAL A 293 16.71 5.30 21.07
C VAL A 293 16.71 6.83 21.07
N ARG A 294 17.85 7.43 21.42
CA ARG A 294 18.01 8.89 21.43
C ARG A 294 18.70 9.37 20.17
N ASN A 295 18.09 10.34 19.50
CA ASN A 295 18.75 11.10 18.45
C ASN A 295 19.69 12.15 19.08
N ILE A 296 21.00 11.96 18.94
CA ILE A 296 22.02 12.81 19.58
C ILE A 296 22.02 14.24 19.01
N ARG A 297 21.53 14.47 17.78
CA ARG A 297 21.57 15.78 17.13
C ARG A 297 20.54 16.77 17.70
N ASN A 298 19.34 16.28 18.00
CA ASN A 298 18.23 17.12 18.47
C ASN A 298 17.74 16.76 19.88
N GLY A 299 18.29 15.70 20.49
CA GLY A 299 17.98 15.25 21.83
C GLY A 299 16.67 14.46 21.97
N ARG A 300 15.88 14.30 20.90
CA ARG A 300 14.59 13.59 20.92
C ARG A 300 14.81 12.10 21.19
N VAL A 301 13.90 11.50 21.96
CA VAL A 301 13.86 10.06 22.23
C VAL A 301 12.71 9.46 21.45
N GLU A 302 12.97 8.34 20.80
CA GLU A 302 12.02 7.54 20.03
C GLU A 302 12.01 6.11 20.58
N ILE A 303 10.87 5.45 20.53
CA ILE A 303 10.76 4.03 20.91
C ILE A 303 10.87 3.21 19.63
N SER A 304 11.87 2.33 19.54
CA SER A 304 12.05 1.43 18.40
C SER A 304 11.39 0.08 18.68
N ALA A 305 10.61 -0.40 17.70
CA ALA A 305 9.93 -1.69 17.72
C ALA A 305 10.15 -2.52 16.45
#